data_AF-A0A543K3Z6-F1
#
_entry.id   AF-A0A543K3Z6-F1
#
_cell.length_a   1.000
_cell.length_b   1.000
_cell.length_c   1.000
_cell.angle_alpha   90.00
_cell.angle_beta   90.00
_cell.angle_gamma   90.00
#
_symmetry.space_group_name_H-M   'P 1'
#
loop_
_entity.id
_entity.type
_entity.pdbx_description
1 polymer ?
#
loop_
_entity_poly.entity_id
_entity_poly.type
_entity_poly.pdbx_seq_one_letter_code
_entity_poly.pdbx_strand_id
1 'polypeptide(L)'
;MQQRHLDARNTAIAVTTQAAREQMTGPRIGDFIEMTDGSLQRFCNKTKHGMQTTEGGSFHVTSTGTASYSGGLNPPQMMERIEDTGATKRGRFWFFSHAIAGAGRGVDVFLPCRVYRLTELSMTEEEARNHPAARGMAEFWGENHPDHLRQIAKLMEGRL
;
A
#
# COMPACT_ATOMS: atom_id res chain seq x y z
N MET A 1 -5.93 17.24 20.01
CA MET A 1 -4.79 16.64 20.76
C MET A 1 -3.52 17.41 20.42
N GLN A 2 -2.87 18.03 21.40
CA GLN A 2 -1.64 18.80 21.23
C GLN A 2 -0.44 17.83 21.16
N GLN A 3 0.29 17.80 20.05
CA GLN A 3 1.44 16.92 19.80
C GLN A 3 2.66 17.36 20.62
N ARG A 4 2.87 16.80 21.83
CA ARG A 4 3.94 17.19 22.76
C ARG A 4 5.39 16.89 22.29
N HIS A 5 5.59 16.31 21.10
CA HIS A 5 6.90 15.86 20.59
C HIS A 5 7.37 16.55 19.28
N LEU A 6 6.58 17.49 18.74
CA LEU A 6 6.97 18.26 17.56
C LEU A 6 7.61 19.59 17.99
N ASP A 7 8.91 19.56 18.26
CA ASP A 7 9.68 20.80 18.25
C ASP A 7 9.86 21.33 16.82
N ALA A 8 10.51 22.49 16.68
CA ALA A 8 10.70 23.13 15.38
C ALA A 8 11.40 22.23 14.35
N ARG A 9 12.36 21.39 14.78
CA ARG A 9 13.11 20.50 13.88
C ARG A 9 12.25 19.33 13.43
N ASN A 10 11.51 18.71 14.34
CA ASN A 10 10.58 17.64 13.99
C ASN A 10 9.43 18.15 13.12
N THR A 11 8.97 19.38 13.36
CA THR A 11 7.97 20.05 12.51
C THR A 11 8.49 20.25 11.09
N ALA A 12 9.73 20.71 10.93
CA ALA A 12 10.35 20.84 9.60
C ALA A 12 10.45 19.49 8.87
N ILE A 13 10.79 18.41 9.58
CA ILE A 13 10.80 17.05 9.01
C ILE A 13 9.40 16.64 8.57
N ALA A 14 8.37 16.89 9.37
CA ALA A 14 6.99 16.56 9.01
C ALA A 14 6.53 17.31 7.75
N VAL A 15 6.83 18.61 7.64
CA VAL A 15 6.48 19.44 6.46
C VAL A 15 7.19 18.94 5.20
N THR A 16 8.51 18.73 5.27
CA THR A 16 9.29 18.23 4.12
C THR A 16 8.82 16.84 3.69
N THR A 17 8.59 15.95 4.66
CA THR A 17 8.06 14.61 4.41
C THR A 17 6.70 14.66 3.73
N GLN A 18 5.79 15.54 4.19
CA GLN A 18 4.47 15.69 3.59
C GLN A 18 4.58 16.16 2.13
N ALA A 19 5.34 17.23 1.89
CA ALA A 19 5.53 17.77 0.54
C ALA A 19 6.11 16.71 -0.42
N ALA A 20 7.10 15.94 0.03
CA ALA A 20 7.68 14.85 -0.76
C ALA A 20 6.66 13.75 -1.08
N ARG A 21 5.79 13.39 -0.11
CA ARG A 21 4.71 12.43 -0.34
C ARG A 21 3.72 12.89 -1.39
N GLU A 22 3.34 14.16 -1.36
CA GLU A 22 2.35 14.74 -2.27
C GLU A 22 2.80 14.65 -3.75
N GLN A 23 4.11 14.65 -4.01
CA GLN A 23 4.67 14.48 -5.35
C GLN A 23 4.61 13.04 -5.89
N MET A 24 4.37 12.04 -5.03
CA MET A 24 4.32 10.63 -5.45
C MET A 24 3.02 10.32 -6.18
N THR A 25 3.11 9.63 -7.32
CA THR A 25 1.96 9.18 -8.11
C THR A 25 1.45 7.81 -7.68
N GLY A 26 0.15 7.58 -7.86
CA GLY A 26 -0.52 6.33 -7.55
C GLY A 26 -0.64 6.00 -6.05
N PRO A 27 -1.09 4.79 -5.71
CA PRO A 27 -1.21 4.31 -4.33
C PRO A 27 0.15 4.21 -3.64
N ARG A 28 0.25 4.67 -2.38
CA ARG A 28 1.50 4.70 -1.61
C ARG A 28 1.36 3.89 -0.32
N ILE A 29 2.49 3.43 0.22
CA ILE A 29 2.52 2.79 1.53
C ILE A 29 1.96 3.76 2.59
N GLY A 30 0.99 3.26 3.35
CA GLY A 30 0.24 3.98 4.36
C GLY A 30 -1.02 4.68 3.86
N ASP A 31 -1.29 4.74 2.55
CA ASP A 31 -2.60 5.20 2.05
C ASP A 31 -3.70 4.20 2.43
N PHE A 32 -4.95 4.67 2.46
CA PHE A 32 -6.10 3.89 2.88
C PHE A 32 -6.79 3.21 1.69
N ILE A 33 -7.43 2.07 1.94
CA ILE A 33 -8.32 1.42 0.99
C ILE A 33 -9.58 0.92 1.69
N GLU A 34 -10.74 1.29 1.16
CA GLU A 34 -12.04 0.72 1.50
C GLU A 34 -12.16 -0.64 0.81
N MET A 35 -12.25 -1.70 1.60
CA MET A 35 -12.44 -3.07 1.13
C MET A 35 -13.91 -3.31 0.73
N THR A 36 -14.17 -4.40 0.02
CA THR A 36 -15.52 -4.73 -0.48
C THR A 36 -16.52 -5.07 0.64
N ASP A 37 -16.02 -5.48 1.81
CA ASP A 37 -16.81 -5.68 3.04
C ASP A 37 -17.04 -4.37 3.83
N GLY A 38 -16.55 -3.24 3.32
CA GLY A 38 -16.62 -1.93 3.98
C GLY A 38 -15.54 -1.69 5.04
N SER A 39 -14.66 -2.65 5.31
CA SER A 39 -13.53 -2.44 6.22
C SER A 39 -12.52 -1.45 5.61
N LEU A 40 -11.89 -0.65 6.47
CA LEU A 40 -10.87 0.31 6.06
C LEU A 40 -9.50 -0.23 6.41
N GLN A 41 -8.70 -0.52 5.39
CA GLN A 41 -7.33 -1.02 5.54
C GLN A 41 -6.31 0.00 5.03
N ARG A 42 -5.02 -0.30 5.19
CA ARG A 42 -3.92 0.52 4.66
C ARG A 42 -3.01 -0.30 3.76
N PHE A 43 -2.50 0.30 2.71
CA PHE A 43 -1.46 -0.32 1.90
C PHE A 43 -0.15 -0.43 2.69
N CYS A 44 0.43 -1.62 2.73
CA CYS A 44 1.56 -1.93 3.59
C CYS A 44 2.78 -2.46 2.82
N ASN A 45 2.57 -3.02 1.63
CA ASN A 45 3.65 -3.41 0.73
C ASN A 45 3.20 -3.33 -0.74
N LYS A 46 4.14 -3.02 -1.64
CA LYS A 46 3.91 -3.06 -3.10
C LYS A 46 4.53 -4.33 -3.66
N THR A 47 3.75 -5.12 -4.38
CA THR A 47 4.24 -6.31 -5.09
C THR A 47 4.40 -6.01 -6.58
N LYS A 48 4.86 -6.99 -7.35
CA LYS A 48 4.97 -6.86 -8.81
C LYS A 48 3.64 -6.58 -9.51
N HIS A 49 2.52 -7.10 -8.97
CA HIS A 49 1.20 -7.08 -9.62
C HIS A 49 0.11 -6.42 -8.78
N GLY A 50 0.43 -5.89 -7.60
CA GLY A 50 -0.59 -5.43 -6.66
C GLY A 50 -0.05 -4.73 -5.42
N MET A 51 -0.95 -4.49 -4.48
CA MET A 51 -0.66 -3.87 -3.19
C MET A 51 -1.17 -4.77 -2.08
N GLN A 52 -0.32 -5.12 -1.12
CA GLN A 52 -0.75 -5.78 0.11
C GLN A 52 -1.35 -4.75 1.06
N THR A 53 -2.33 -5.19 1.82
CA THR A 53 -3.04 -4.38 2.80
C THR A 53 -2.81 -4.90 4.22
N THR A 54 -3.21 -4.10 5.20
CA THR A 54 -3.20 -4.46 6.61
C THR A 54 -4.30 -3.71 7.36
N GLU A 55 -4.81 -4.32 8.43
CA GLU A 55 -5.75 -3.70 9.37
C GLU A 55 -5.04 -2.89 10.46
N GLY A 56 -3.73 -3.07 10.64
CA GLY A 56 -2.98 -2.43 11.71
C GLY A 56 -1.46 -2.51 11.54
N GLY A 57 -0.70 -2.08 12.56
CA GLY A 57 0.76 -2.10 12.55
C GLY A 57 1.38 -0.72 12.49
N SER A 58 2.68 -0.67 12.15
CA SER A 58 3.50 0.53 12.27
C SER A 58 4.03 0.99 10.93
N PHE A 59 3.96 2.30 10.67
CA PHE A 59 4.41 2.92 9.43
C PHE A 59 5.49 3.95 9.73
N HIS A 60 6.73 3.63 9.36
CA HIS A 60 7.85 4.56 9.46
C HIS A 60 7.97 5.34 8.16
N VAL A 61 8.02 6.67 8.23
CA VAL A 61 8.14 7.54 7.07
C VAL A 61 9.51 8.23 7.05
N THR A 62 10.08 8.41 5.86
CA THR A 62 11.36 9.09 5.65
C THR A 62 11.16 10.50 5.09
N SER A 63 12.22 11.32 5.11
CA SER A 63 12.20 12.66 4.53
C SER A 63 11.94 12.68 3.01
N THR A 64 12.14 11.56 2.31
CA THR A 64 11.78 11.41 0.88
C THR A 64 10.30 11.10 0.67
N GLY A 65 9.51 11.03 1.74
CA GLY A 65 8.10 10.71 1.72
C GLY A 65 7.78 9.22 1.61
N THR A 66 8.76 8.37 1.29
CA THR A 66 8.53 6.92 1.27
C THR A 66 8.27 6.41 2.68
N ALA A 67 7.53 5.30 2.79
CA ALA A 67 7.23 4.68 4.06
C ALA A 67 7.55 3.19 4.01
N SER A 68 8.04 2.68 5.13
CA SER A 68 8.17 1.25 5.41
C SER A 68 7.13 0.83 6.44
N TYR A 69 6.77 -0.44 6.40
CA TYR A 69 5.75 -1.02 7.26
C TYR A 69 6.32 -2.17 8.11
N SER A 70 5.80 -2.35 9.30
CA SER A 70 6.06 -3.52 10.16
C SER A 70 4.77 -4.02 10.79
N GLY A 71 4.47 -5.30 10.57
CA GLY A 71 3.27 -5.99 11.06
C GLY A 71 2.84 -7.13 10.13
N GLY A 72 1.62 -7.64 10.32
CA GLY A 72 1.03 -8.68 9.47
C GLY A 72 0.69 -8.16 8.06
N LEU A 73 0.72 -9.06 7.06
CA LEU A 73 0.44 -8.74 5.67
C LEU A 73 -0.77 -9.52 5.18
N ASN A 74 -1.79 -8.83 4.68
CA ASN A 74 -2.89 -9.48 3.97
C ASN A 74 -2.47 -9.82 2.52
N PRO A 75 -3.21 -10.72 1.84
CA PRO A 75 -2.98 -11.02 0.43
C PRO A 75 -3.00 -9.74 -0.44
N PRO A 76 -2.18 -9.68 -1.50
CA PRO A 76 -2.14 -8.52 -2.37
C PRO A 76 -3.44 -8.37 -3.15
N GLN A 77 -3.93 -7.13 -3.22
CA GLN A 77 -5.02 -6.72 -4.09
C GLN A 77 -4.46 -6.29 -5.45
N MET A 78 -5.15 -6.66 -6.53
CA MET A 78 -4.79 -6.30 -7.91
C MET A 78 -4.82 -4.78 -8.10
N MET A 79 -3.85 -4.23 -8.85
CA MET A 79 -3.82 -2.79 -9.15
C MET A 79 -5.06 -2.35 -9.92
N GLU A 80 -5.57 -3.21 -10.79
CA GLU A 80 -6.75 -3.03 -11.63
C GLU A 80 -8.04 -2.86 -10.82
N ARG A 81 -8.04 -3.28 -9.56
CA ARG A 81 -9.16 -3.17 -8.62
C ARG A 81 -9.08 -1.95 -7.72
N ILE A 82 -8.01 -1.17 -7.80
CA ILE A 82 -7.75 -0.06 -6.88
C ILE A 82 -8.17 1.25 -7.56
N GLU A 83 -9.31 1.79 -7.14
CA GLU A 83 -9.85 3.05 -7.64
C GLU A 83 -9.50 4.20 -6.68
N ASP A 84 -8.98 5.31 -7.21
CA ASP A 84 -8.76 6.53 -6.41
C ASP A 84 -10.09 7.26 -6.19
N THR A 85 -10.49 7.44 -4.93
CA THR A 85 -11.75 8.11 -4.61
C THR A 85 -11.63 9.65 -4.65
N GLY A 86 -10.41 10.18 -4.77
CA GLY A 86 -10.11 11.60 -4.60
C GLY A 86 -10.18 12.10 -3.15
N ALA A 87 -10.65 11.27 -2.21
CA ALA A 87 -10.73 11.63 -0.80
C ALA A 87 -9.38 11.48 -0.10
N THR A 88 -9.20 12.21 1.01
CA THR A 88 -8.04 12.09 1.88
C THR A 88 -8.44 11.92 3.33
N LYS A 89 -7.62 11.17 4.08
CA LYS A 89 -7.77 10.95 5.52
C LYS A 89 -6.41 11.04 6.20
N ARG A 90 -6.36 11.52 7.45
CA ARG A 90 -5.10 11.56 8.21
C ARG A 90 -4.69 10.16 8.65
N GLY A 91 -3.55 9.67 8.17
CA GLY A 91 -2.94 8.41 8.59
C GLY A 91 -1.82 8.65 9.60
N ARG A 92 -1.73 7.79 10.62
CA ARG A 92 -0.61 7.80 11.57
C ARG A 92 0.65 7.25 10.92
N PHE A 93 1.75 7.95 11.10
CA PHE A 93 3.12 7.53 10.79
C PHE A 93 4.00 7.89 11.98
N TRP A 94 5.24 7.41 11.95
CA TRP A 94 6.29 7.93 12.81
C TRP A 94 7.59 8.10 12.04
N PHE A 95 8.48 8.95 12.54
CA PHE A 95 9.84 9.10 12.04
C PHE A 95 10.80 9.30 13.22
N PHE A 96 12.12 9.24 12.97
CA PHE A 96 13.11 9.48 14.00
C PHE A 96 13.28 10.96 14.34
N SER A 97 13.20 11.30 15.63
CA SER A 97 13.39 12.67 16.13
C SER A 97 14.71 13.25 15.63
N HIS A 98 14.63 14.44 15.06
CA HIS A 98 15.76 15.18 14.48
C HIS A 98 16.51 14.41 13.39
N ALA A 99 15.86 13.45 12.73
CA ALA A 99 16.46 12.56 11.74
C ALA A 99 17.62 11.69 12.29
N ILE A 100 17.64 11.44 13.60
CA ILE A 100 18.65 10.61 14.27
C ILE A 100 18.02 9.28 14.67
N ALA A 101 18.45 8.19 14.04
CA ALA A 101 18.00 6.84 14.35
C ALA A 101 18.37 6.43 15.78
N GLY A 102 17.47 5.73 16.49
CA GLY A 102 17.74 5.22 17.82
C GLY A 102 16.48 4.81 18.59
N ALA A 103 16.65 3.93 19.57
CA ALA A 103 15.58 3.51 20.46
C ALA A 103 15.01 4.72 21.23
N GLY A 104 13.69 4.77 21.40
CA GLY A 104 13.01 5.86 22.10
C GLY A 104 12.96 7.19 21.35
N ARG A 105 13.41 7.24 20.08
CA ARG A 105 13.42 8.46 19.26
C ARG A 105 12.24 8.57 18.29
N GLY A 106 11.24 7.71 18.40
CA GLY A 106 10.07 7.75 17.52
C GLY A 106 9.21 8.99 17.79
N VAL A 107 8.86 9.71 16.72
CA VAL A 107 7.95 10.86 16.76
C VAL A 107 6.75 10.55 15.90
N ASP A 108 5.57 10.49 16.51
CA ASP A 108 4.31 10.28 15.80
C ASP A 108 3.86 11.53 15.05
N VAL A 109 3.44 11.33 13.80
CA VAL A 109 2.89 12.36 12.93
C VAL A 109 1.67 11.82 12.19
N PHE A 110 0.72 12.71 11.91
CA PHE A 110 -0.46 12.39 11.12
C PHE A 110 -0.35 13.10 9.77
N LEU A 111 -0.14 12.34 8.70
CA LEU A 111 0.02 12.89 7.35
C LEU A 111 -1.23 12.62 6.51
N PRO A 112 -1.54 13.46 5.51
CA PRO A 112 -2.64 13.20 4.58
C PRO A 112 -2.33 11.95 3.75
N CYS A 113 -3.27 11.00 3.79
CA CYS A 113 -3.27 9.76 3.03
C CYS A 113 -4.43 9.78 2.04
N ARG A 114 -4.19 9.31 0.83
CA ARG A 114 -5.25 9.11 -0.16
C ARG A 114 -6.14 7.95 0.29
N VAL A 115 -7.41 8.02 -0.05
CA VAL A 115 -8.38 6.95 0.18
C VAL A 115 -8.71 6.33 -1.17
N TYR A 116 -8.47 5.03 -1.27
CA TYR A 116 -8.82 4.22 -2.41
C TYR A 116 -10.04 3.35 -2.09
N ARG A 117 -10.65 2.80 -3.12
CA ARG A 117 -11.70 1.79 -2.99
C ARG A 117 -11.30 0.54 -3.77
N LEU A 118 -11.54 -0.62 -3.17
CA LEU A 118 -11.42 -1.89 -3.85
C LEU A 118 -12.72 -2.16 -4.63
N THR A 119 -12.61 -2.33 -5.94
CA THR A 119 -13.75 -2.63 -6.82
C THR A 119 -13.81 -4.11 -7.17
N GLU A 120 -14.98 -4.55 -7.64
CA GLU A 120 -15.13 -5.86 -8.24
C GLU A 120 -14.50 -5.89 -9.63
N LEU A 121 -13.81 -6.98 -9.95
CA LEU A 121 -13.22 -7.21 -11.26
C LEU A 121 -13.38 -8.68 -11.60
N SER A 122 -13.92 -8.94 -12.78
CA SER A 122 -13.94 -10.26 -13.38
C SER A 122 -13.20 -10.21 -14.71
N MET A 123 -12.46 -11.26 -15.01
CA MET A 123 -11.81 -11.43 -16.31
C MET A 123 -12.33 -12.71 -16.97
N THR A 124 -12.42 -12.69 -18.29
CA THR A 124 -12.53 -13.92 -19.08
C THR A 124 -11.24 -14.74 -18.94
N GLU A 125 -11.31 -16.04 -19.26
CA GLU A 125 -10.11 -16.89 -19.24
C GLU A 125 -9.02 -16.37 -20.20
N GLU A 126 -9.44 -15.86 -21.36
CA GLU A 126 -8.53 -15.27 -22.35
C GLU A 126 -7.80 -14.04 -21.81
N GLU A 127 -8.51 -13.12 -21.15
CA GLU A 127 -7.91 -11.96 -20.49
C GLU A 127 -6.96 -12.39 -19.35
N ALA A 128 -7.39 -13.36 -18.55
CA ALA A 128 -6.59 -13.87 -17.44
C ALA A 128 -5.29 -14.56 -17.91
N ARG A 129 -5.31 -15.29 -19.03
CA ARG A 129 -4.11 -15.88 -19.66
C ARG A 129 -3.14 -14.82 -20.16
N ASN A 130 -3.68 -13.72 -20.70
CA ASN A 130 -2.87 -12.61 -21.19
C ASN A 130 -2.31 -11.70 -20.08
N HIS A 131 -2.82 -11.83 -18.86
CA HIS A 131 -2.35 -11.05 -17.72
C HIS A 131 -0.87 -11.33 -17.39
N PRO A 132 -0.04 -10.30 -17.08
CA PRO A 132 1.39 -10.48 -16.82
C PRO A 132 1.74 -11.51 -15.73
N ALA A 133 0.88 -11.67 -14.72
CA ALA A 133 1.08 -12.67 -13.67
C ALA A 133 0.91 -14.11 -14.19
N ALA A 134 -0.08 -14.37 -15.05
CA ALA A 134 -0.28 -15.70 -15.65
C ALA A 134 0.84 -16.03 -16.64
N ARG A 135 1.22 -15.08 -17.49
CA ARG A 135 2.34 -15.24 -18.43
C ARG A 135 3.65 -15.58 -17.71
N GLY A 136 3.96 -14.89 -16.62
CA GLY A 136 5.13 -15.21 -15.81
C GLY A 136 5.08 -16.62 -15.19
N MET A 137 3.89 -17.10 -14.80
CA MET A 137 3.73 -18.47 -14.32
C MET A 137 3.88 -19.49 -15.45
N ALA A 138 3.36 -19.22 -16.64
CA ALA A 138 3.53 -20.09 -17.81
C ALA A 138 5.00 -20.17 -18.24
N GLU A 139 5.73 -19.06 -18.21
CA GLU A 139 7.16 -19.01 -18.52
C GLU A 139 7.99 -19.83 -17.51
N PHE A 140 7.62 -19.81 -16.23
CA PHE A 140 8.36 -20.51 -15.19
C PHE A 140 8.00 -21.99 -15.05
N TRP A 141 6.70 -22.31 -15.03
CA TRP A 141 6.19 -23.66 -14.78
C TRP A 141 5.76 -24.42 -16.05
N GLY A 142 5.56 -23.72 -17.17
CA GLY A 142 4.98 -24.25 -18.38
C GLY A 142 3.49 -23.93 -18.53
N GLU A 143 3.04 -23.82 -19.78
CA GLU A 143 1.62 -23.62 -20.08
C GLU A 143 0.79 -24.82 -19.61
N ASN A 144 -0.43 -24.54 -19.14
CA ASN A 144 -1.35 -25.52 -18.52
C ASN A 144 -0.79 -26.34 -17.33
N HIS A 145 0.35 -25.96 -16.74
CA HIS A 145 0.78 -26.48 -15.46
C HIS A 145 -0.27 -26.16 -14.36
N PRO A 146 -0.51 -27.03 -13.36
CA PRO A 146 -1.50 -26.78 -12.31
C PRO A 146 -1.41 -25.40 -11.63
N ASP A 147 -0.19 -24.91 -11.36
CA ASP A 147 0.01 -23.57 -10.77
C ASP A 147 -0.34 -22.43 -11.74
N HIS A 148 -0.07 -22.60 -13.03
CA HIS A 148 -0.47 -21.63 -14.05
C HIS A 148 -2.00 -21.58 -14.19
N LEU A 149 -2.67 -22.74 -14.25
CA LEU A 149 -4.13 -22.83 -14.29
C LEU A 149 -4.78 -22.25 -13.02
N ARG A 150 -4.18 -22.49 -11.85
CA ARG A 150 -4.63 -21.90 -10.58
C ARG A 150 -4.49 -20.38 -10.59
N GLN A 151 -3.42 -19.84 -11.17
CA GLN A 151 -3.25 -18.40 -11.31
C GLN A 151 -4.32 -17.79 -12.23
N ILE A 152 -4.62 -18.45 -13.36
CA ILE A 152 -5.69 -18.02 -14.28
C ILE A 152 -7.03 -17.97 -13.54
N ALA A 153 -7.40 -19.06 -12.85
CA ALA A 153 -8.68 -19.11 -12.12
C ALA A 153 -8.80 -18.00 -11.06
N LYS A 154 -7.71 -17.69 -10.33
CA LYS A 154 -7.69 -16.56 -9.40
C LYS A 154 -7.91 -15.22 -10.10
N LEU A 155 -7.24 -14.99 -11.23
CA LEU A 155 -7.33 -13.72 -11.97
C LEU A 155 -8.72 -13.50 -12.55
N MET A 156 -9.39 -14.57 -13.01
CA MET A 156 -10.78 -14.51 -13.46
C MET A 156 -11.73 -14.01 -12.35
N GLU A 157 -11.39 -14.26 -11.10
CA GLU A 157 -12.11 -13.78 -9.90
C GLU A 157 -11.52 -12.49 -9.32
N GLY A 158 -10.61 -11.81 -10.02
CA GLY A 158 -10.00 -10.56 -9.54
C GLY A 158 -9.03 -10.74 -8.36
N ARG A 159 -8.34 -11.88 -8.29
CA ARG A 159 -7.39 -12.23 -7.21
C ARG A 159 -5.98 -12.53 -7.75
N LEU A 160 -4.96 -12.28 -6.92
CA LEU A 160 -3.55 -12.65 -7.16
C LEU A 160 -3.16 -13.99 -6.52
#